data_AF-A0A6L5HBP5-F1
#
_entry.id   AF-A0A6L5HBP5-F1
#
_cell.length_a   1.000
_cell.length_b   1.000
_cell.length_c   1.000
_cell.angle_alpha   90.00
_cell.angle_beta   90.00
_cell.angle_gamma   90.00
#
_symmetry.space_group_name_H-M   'P 1'
#
loop_
_entity.id
_entity.type
_entity.pdbx_description
1 polymer ?
#
loop_
_entity_poly.entity_id
_entity_poly.type
_entity_poly.pdbx_seq_one_letter_code
_entity_poly.pdbx_strand_id
1 'polypeptide(L)'
;MAGTLFSVIDILRTFNTLWQMRNPDKRGAFFHWRLIDAAGNELPLPDWMTAMQSPAGGRKTLRPSQTALFVPGVQMKSVPDLNHVLDQCSEELDCIARYHSQGRVIAASFNGPVMLARAGVLNGRRATVTWMIANWFASSFPAVQMAMEGPVVVDGPVFTAGAPAAVCDLVVELIRHFAGEEMAQIATNGLLYHPMRFEQSGLNFPGISVKTRDSVVFRAKHWLQQHIQTPYSLERVAQAATASPRTLLRHFKEVEGMTPLDYLHRLRVERAKQLLEVTLIDLTEVMEYCGYQDASAFRRLFRRATGVTPSEYRRRYTMRVSSRWWRADEPGADERADDLIKSLGIEPDDNAGH
;
A
#
# COMPACT_ATOMS: atom_id res chain seq x y z
N MET A 1 1.84 4.78 18.55
CA MET A 1 1.79 5.86 17.55
C MET A 1 0.37 6.39 17.44
N ALA A 2 0.08 7.50 18.13
CA ALA A 2 -1.28 8.07 18.15
C ALA A 2 -1.78 8.51 16.77
N GLY A 3 -0.87 8.89 15.85
CA GLY A 3 -1.23 9.36 14.51
C GLY A 3 -2.10 8.39 13.72
N THR A 4 -1.81 7.09 13.78
CA THR A 4 -2.56 6.08 13.02
C THR A 4 -3.99 5.89 13.52
N LEU A 5 -4.23 6.06 14.84
CA LEU A 5 -5.59 6.03 15.40
C LEU A 5 -6.46 7.15 14.80
N PHE A 6 -5.90 8.36 14.73
CA PHE A 6 -6.62 9.50 14.17
C PHE A 6 -6.82 9.38 12.66
N SER A 7 -5.86 8.79 11.93
CA SER A 7 -6.05 8.46 10.52
C SER A 7 -7.24 7.51 10.31
N VAL A 8 -7.40 6.47 11.13
CA VAL A 8 -8.57 5.59 11.07
C VAL A 8 -9.86 6.38 11.28
N ILE A 9 -9.89 7.25 12.30
CA ILE A 9 -11.06 8.08 12.59
C ILE A 9 -11.42 8.98 11.40
N ASP A 10 -10.43 9.65 10.78
CA ASP A 10 -10.68 10.53 9.63
C ASP A 10 -11.21 9.76 8.41
N ILE A 11 -10.71 8.55 8.18
CA ILE A 11 -11.20 7.67 7.11
C ILE A 11 -12.67 7.29 7.36
N LEU A 12 -13.00 6.87 8.59
CA LEU A 12 -14.38 6.51 8.96
C LEU A 12 -15.33 7.71 8.88
N ARG A 13 -14.89 8.90 9.29
CA ARG A 13 -15.65 10.16 9.16
C ARG A 13 -15.94 10.49 7.70
N THR A 14 -14.92 10.38 6.86
CA THR A 14 -15.05 10.62 5.42
C THR A 14 -16.00 9.60 4.79
N PHE A 15 -15.86 8.33 5.14
CA PHE A 15 -16.77 7.28 4.70
C PHE A 15 -18.22 7.57 5.10
N ASN A 16 -18.47 7.92 6.37
CA ASN A 16 -19.83 8.24 6.83
C ASN A 16 -20.44 9.41 6.05
N THR A 17 -19.63 10.43 5.71
CA THR A 17 -20.07 11.55 4.86
C THR A 17 -20.51 11.06 3.47
N LEU A 18 -19.67 10.22 2.82
CA LEU A 18 -19.99 9.64 1.51
C LEU A 18 -21.23 8.74 1.55
N TRP A 19 -21.34 7.93 2.61
CA TRP A 19 -22.48 7.06 2.83
C TRP A 19 -23.79 7.85 3.00
N GLN A 20 -23.77 8.95 3.76
CA GLN A 20 -24.92 9.83 3.97
C GLN A 20 -25.35 10.53 2.67
N MET A 21 -24.40 11.01 1.86
CA MET A 21 -24.69 11.60 0.54
C MET A 21 -25.39 10.62 -0.39
N ARG A 22 -25.03 9.34 -0.31
CA ARG A 22 -25.64 8.28 -1.12
C ARG A 22 -26.98 7.77 -0.58
N ASN A 23 -27.23 7.95 0.72
CA ASN A 23 -28.45 7.50 1.41
C ASN A 23 -29.13 8.68 2.12
N PRO A 24 -29.61 9.70 1.39
CA PRO A 24 -30.15 10.92 2.01
C PRO A 24 -31.35 10.65 2.93
N ASP A 25 -32.13 9.60 2.64
CA ASP A 25 -33.30 9.20 3.43
C ASP A 25 -32.94 8.43 4.72
N LYS A 26 -31.70 7.93 4.83
CA LYS A 26 -31.25 7.24 6.05
C LYS A 26 -30.71 8.26 7.03
N ARG A 27 -31.11 8.13 8.30
CA ARG A 27 -30.59 8.94 9.40
C ARG A 27 -29.52 8.16 10.16
N GLY A 28 -28.41 8.82 10.50
CA GLY A 28 -27.36 8.29 11.37
C GLY A 28 -26.02 8.13 10.65
N ALA A 29 -25.16 7.28 11.19
CA ALA A 29 -23.87 6.96 10.61
C ALA A 29 -23.76 5.44 10.41
N PHE A 30 -22.92 5.01 9.47
CA PHE A 30 -22.67 3.59 9.25
C PHE A 30 -21.65 3.07 10.27
N PHE A 31 -20.53 3.78 10.42
CA PHE A 31 -19.51 3.46 11.41
C PHE A 31 -19.58 4.39 12.61
N HIS A 32 -19.37 3.80 13.79
CA HIS A 32 -19.15 4.50 15.04
C HIS A 32 -17.79 4.05 15.59
N TRP A 33 -17.13 4.90 16.35
CA TRP A 33 -15.84 4.61 16.96
C TRP A 33 -15.79 5.06 18.41
N ARG A 34 -14.87 4.48 19.15
CA ARG A 34 -14.51 4.89 20.51
C ARG A 34 -13.04 4.56 20.73
N LEU A 35 -12.37 5.43 21.47
CA LEU A 35 -11.09 5.08 22.06
C LEU A 35 -11.37 4.35 23.36
N ILE A 36 -10.59 3.31 23.64
CA ILE A 36 -10.71 2.55 24.88
C ILE A 36 -9.36 2.39 25.55
N ASP A 37 -9.36 2.28 26.87
CA ASP A 37 -8.22 1.79 27.64
C ASP A 37 -8.13 0.25 27.59
N ALA A 38 -7.13 -0.31 28.28
CA ALA A 38 -6.94 -1.75 28.38
C ALA A 38 -8.12 -2.48 29.07
N ALA A 39 -8.78 -1.84 30.04
CA ALA A 39 -9.97 -2.39 30.67
C ALA A 39 -11.19 -2.40 29.74
N GLY A 40 -11.18 -1.57 28.69
CA GLY A 40 -12.27 -1.40 27.74
C GLY A 40 -13.19 -0.23 28.07
N ASN A 41 -12.78 0.64 28.99
CA ASN A 41 -13.48 1.88 29.30
C ASN A 41 -13.27 2.88 28.18
N GLU A 42 -14.32 3.65 27.85
CA GLU A 42 -14.26 4.67 26.82
C GLU A 42 -13.39 5.85 27.28
N LEU A 43 -12.36 6.16 26.49
CA LEU A 43 -11.50 7.31 26.72
C LEU A 43 -12.07 8.55 26.02
N PRO A 44 -12.13 9.71 26.69
CA PRO A 44 -12.57 10.94 26.05
C PRO A 44 -11.55 11.37 24.98
N LEU A 45 -12.05 11.94 23.89
CA LEU A 45 -11.21 12.70 22.97
C LEU A 45 -10.85 14.06 23.63
N PRO A 46 -9.64 14.58 23.41
CA PRO A 46 -9.30 15.94 23.84
C PRO A 46 -10.31 16.98 23.32
N ASP A 47 -10.56 18.04 24.09
CA ASP A 47 -11.58 19.04 23.75
C ASP A 47 -11.38 19.67 22.37
N TRP A 48 -10.12 19.90 21.97
CA TRP A 48 -9.76 20.43 20.65
C TRP A 48 -10.03 19.45 19.49
N MET A 49 -10.30 18.18 19.80
CA MET A 49 -10.69 17.13 18.86
C MET A 49 -12.20 16.81 18.89
N THR A 50 -13.03 17.67 19.48
CA THR A 50 -14.49 17.47 19.56
C THR A 50 -15.14 17.17 18.20
N ALA A 51 -14.62 17.75 17.10
CA ALA A 51 -15.10 17.49 15.74
C ALA A 51 -14.87 16.04 15.26
N MET A 52 -13.96 15.29 15.91
CA MET A 52 -13.67 13.88 15.65
C MET A 52 -14.45 12.91 16.53
N GLN A 53 -15.37 13.41 17.37
CA GLN A 53 -16.25 12.56 18.13
C GLN A 53 -17.10 11.68 17.22
N SER A 54 -17.37 10.45 17.68
CA SER A 54 -18.28 9.55 16.99
C SER A 54 -19.67 10.18 16.85
N PRO A 55 -20.37 10.01 15.73
CA PRO A 55 -21.70 10.58 15.50
C PRO A 55 -22.66 10.27 16.64
N ALA A 56 -23.40 11.30 17.07
CA ALA A 56 -24.40 11.21 18.14
C ALA A 56 -25.68 10.52 17.65
N GLY A 57 -26.23 9.64 18.48
CA GLY A 57 -27.44 8.88 18.17
C GLY A 57 -27.16 7.59 17.39
N GLY A 58 -27.76 6.48 17.82
CA GLY A 58 -27.66 5.20 17.12
C GLY A 58 -26.71 4.16 17.71
N ARG A 59 -26.32 4.28 19.00
CA ARG A 59 -25.68 3.17 19.75
C ARG A 59 -26.69 2.02 19.94
N LYS A 60 -27.08 1.35 18.85
CA LYS A 60 -27.64 0.01 18.94
C LYS A 60 -26.51 -0.87 19.45
N THR A 61 -26.78 -1.70 20.46
CA THR A 61 -25.82 -2.70 20.93
C THR A 61 -25.47 -3.62 19.76
N LEU A 62 -24.32 -3.37 19.13
CA LEU A 62 -23.84 -4.17 18.01
C LEU A 62 -23.38 -5.53 18.54
N ARG A 63 -23.69 -6.60 17.79
CA ARG A 63 -23.14 -7.92 18.09
C ARG A 63 -21.61 -7.86 17.93
N PRO A 64 -20.84 -8.66 18.69
CA PRO A 64 -19.39 -8.73 18.52
C PRO A 64 -18.93 -8.87 17.07
N SER A 65 -19.60 -9.73 16.30
CA SER A 65 -19.32 -9.97 14.87
C SER A 65 -19.54 -8.75 13.95
N GLN A 66 -20.11 -7.67 14.46
CA GLN A 66 -20.34 -6.41 13.75
C GLN A 66 -19.38 -5.30 14.22
N THR A 67 -18.35 -5.66 14.98
CA THR A 67 -17.40 -4.72 15.57
C THR A 67 -15.96 -5.15 15.30
N ALA A 68 -15.08 -4.17 15.21
CA ALA A 68 -13.65 -4.37 15.10
C ALA A 68 -12.90 -3.70 16.26
N LEU A 69 -11.84 -4.34 16.75
CA LEU A 69 -10.82 -3.71 17.57
C LEU A 69 -9.64 -3.35 16.67
N PHE A 70 -9.29 -2.06 16.62
CA PHE A 70 -8.10 -1.59 15.92
C PHE A 70 -6.95 -1.38 16.90
N VAL A 71 -5.82 -2.05 16.67
CA VAL A 71 -4.62 -2.01 17.49
C VAL A 71 -3.53 -1.22 16.76
N PRO A 72 -3.21 0.00 17.22
CA PRO A 72 -2.16 0.80 16.59
C PRO A 72 -0.78 0.23 16.90
N GLY A 73 0.22 0.65 16.13
CA GLY A 73 1.60 0.37 16.47
C GLY A 73 2.06 1.07 17.75
N VAL A 74 3.00 0.48 18.47
CA VAL A 74 3.65 1.08 19.65
C VAL A 74 4.92 1.85 19.25
N GLN A 75 5.31 2.83 20.07
CA GLN A 75 6.57 3.52 19.85
C GLN A 75 7.73 2.61 20.26
N MET A 76 8.74 2.52 19.42
CA MET A 76 9.94 1.73 19.68
C MET A 76 11.18 2.43 19.12
N LYS A 77 12.32 2.25 19.77
CA LYS A 77 13.65 2.67 19.31
C LYS A 77 14.45 1.51 18.69
N SER A 78 14.15 0.29 19.12
CA SER A 78 14.82 -0.95 18.68
C SER A 78 13.93 -2.16 19.01
N VAL A 79 14.32 -3.36 18.55
CA VAL A 79 13.64 -4.61 18.92
C VAL A 79 13.72 -4.91 20.43
N PRO A 80 14.88 -4.75 21.11
CA PRO A 80 14.93 -4.88 22.56
C PRO A 80 14.01 -3.89 23.31
N ASP A 81 13.94 -2.64 22.84
CA ASP A 81 13.02 -1.64 23.39
C ASP A 81 11.56 -2.02 23.16
N LEU A 82 11.23 -2.56 21.99
CA LEU A 82 9.91 -3.11 21.69
C LEU A 82 9.53 -4.23 22.67
N ASN A 83 10.44 -5.15 22.99
CA ASN A 83 10.18 -6.20 23.99
C ASN A 83 9.88 -5.60 25.36
N HIS A 84 10.66 -4.61 25.80
CA HIS A 84 10.43 -3.94 27.08
C HIS A 84 9.07 -3.25 27.14
N VAL A 85 8.66 -2.57 26.06
CA VAL A 85 7.32 -1.97 25.94
C VAL A 85 6.24 -3.04 26.03
N LEU A 86 6.40 -4.17 25.34
CA LEU A 86 5.40 -5.25 25.34
C LEU A 86 5.25 -5.92 26.71
N ASP A 87 6.33 -6.04 27.48
CA ASP A 87 6.29 -6.59 28.84
C ASP A 87 5.47 -5.71 29.80
N GLN A 88 5.26 -4.43 29.46
CA GLN A 88 4.43 -3.49 30.21
C GLN A 88 2.97 -3.45 29.74
N CYS A 89 2.64 -4.08 28.61
CA CYS A 89 1.31 -4.02 27.98
C CYS A 89 0.41 -5.22 28.31
N SER A 90 0.58 -5.86 29.47
CA SER A 90 -0.15 -7.10 29.81
C SER A 90 -1.67 -6.93 29.76
N GLU A 91 -2.21 -5.83 30.28
CA GLU A 91 -3.65 -5.56 30.26
C GLU A 91 -4.19 -5.35 28.84
N GLU A 92 -3.43 -4.69 27.97
CA GLU A 92 -3.80 -4.51 26.56
C GLU A 92 -3.80 -5.84 25.81
N LEU A 93 -2.84 -6.72 26.09
CA LEU A 93 -2.79 -8.06 25.50
C LEU A 93 -4.01 -8.90 25.91
N ASP A 94 -4.40 -8.85 27.19
CA ASP A 94 -5.61 -9.50 27.70
C ASP A 94 -6.88 -8.91 27.06
N CYS A 95 -6.92 -7.59 26.86
CA CYS A 95 -8.01 -6.93 26.16
C CYS A 95 -8.15 -7.42 24.71
N ILE A 96 -7.04 -7.50 23.98
CA ILE A 96 -6.99 -7.98 22.60
C ILE A 96 -7.48 -9.44 22.53
N ALA A 97 -6.96 -10.31 23.40
CA ALA A 97 -7.36 -11.71 23.45
C ALA A 97 -8.86 -11.88 23.78
N ARG A 98 -9.36 -11.10 24.75
CA ARG A 98 -10.78 -11.09 25.15
C ARG A 98 -11.70 -10.61 24.02
N TYR A 99 -11.32 -9.56 23.29
CA TYR A 99 -12.15 -9.05 22.19
C TYR A 99 -12.19 -10.04 21.03
N HIS A 100 -11.06 -10.71 20.76
CA HIS A 100 -10.99 -11.77 19.76
C HIS A 100 -11.87 -12.97 20.13
N SER A 101 -11.80 -13.45 21.38
CA SER A 101 -12.59 -14.61 21.84
C SER A 101 -14.10 -14.36 21.83
N GLN A 102 -14.52 -13.10 21.92
CA GLN A 102 -15.92 -12.70 21.79
C GLN A 102 -16.40 -12.69 20.32
N GLY A 103 -15.54 -12.95 19.33
CA GLY A 103 -15.90 -13.02 17.91
C GLY A 103 -15.85 -11.68 17.18
N ARG A 104 -15.02 -10.74 17.63
CA ARG A 104 -14.78 -9.46 16.94
C ARG A 104 -13.69 -9.59 15.89
N VAL A 105 -13.75 -8.71 14.89
CA VAL A 105 -12.62 -8.51 13.99
C VAL A 105 -11.48 -7.82 14.76
N ILE A 106 -10.24 -8.28 14.59
CA ILE A 106 -9.05 -7.66 15.17
C ILE A 106 -8.16 -7.15 14.04
N ALA A 107 -7.96 -5.84 13.99
CA ALA A 107 -7.16 -5.18 12.98
C ALA A 107 -5.90 -4.57 13.61
N ALA A 108 -4.75 -4.69 12.98
CA ALA A 108 -3.52 -4.05 13.45
C ALA A 108 -2.68 -3.47 12.31
N SER A 109 -1.95 -2.39 12.60
CA SER A 109 -1.11 -1.71 11.61
C SER A 109 0.33 -1.52 12.10
N PHE A 110 1.26 -1.38 11.15
CA PHE A 110 2.67 -1.16 11.37
C PHE A 110 3.34 -2.28 12.20
N ASN A 111 3.79 -1.99 13.43
CA ASN A 111 4.30 -2.97 14.38
C ASN A 111 3.23 -3.45 15.39
N GLY A 112 1.97 -2.98 15.27
CA GLY A 112 0.84 -3.45 16.09
C GLY A 112 0.54 -4.96 16.00
N PRO A 113 0.79 -5.66 14.85
CA PRO A 113 0.65 -7.12 14.78
C PRO A 113 1.47 -7.89 15.84
N VAL A 114 2.52 -7.29 16.39
CA VAL A 114 3.29 -7.87 17.50
C VAL A 114 2.44 -8.04 18.76
N MET A 115 1.54 -7.10 19.06
CA MET A 115 0.61 -7.23 20.18
C MET A 115 -0.40 -8.36 19.94
N LEU A 116 -0.87 -8.53 18.71
CA LEU A 116 -1.78 -9.62 18.36
C LEU A 116 -1.07 -10.98 18.48
N ALA A 117 0.20 -11.07 18.08
CA ALA A 117 1.00 -12.29 18.24
C ALA A 117 1.24 -12.62 19.71
N ARG A 118 1.63 -11.64 20.53
CA ARG A 118 1.78 -11.78 22.00
C ARG A 118 0.48 -12.19 22.68
N ALA A 119 -0.66 -11.67 22.23
CA ALA A 119 -1.99 -12.04 22.72
C ALA A 119 -2.48 -13.41 22.20
N GLY A 120 -1.69 -14.12 21.39
CA GLY A 120 -2.02 -15.43 20.82
C GLY A 120 -3.05 -15.39 19.69
N VAL A 121 -3.49 -14.20 19.25
CA VAL A 121 -4.51 -14.02 18.20
C VAL A 121 -4.01 -14.49 16.82
N LEU A 122 -2.69 -14.41 16.58
CA LEU A 122 -2.08 -14.78 15.30
C LEU A 122 -1.62 -16.23 15.20
N ASN A 123 -1.75 -17.04 16.26
CA ASN A 123 -1.30 -18.42 16.24
C ASN A 123 -2.02 -19.23 15.15
N GLY A 124 -1.26 -19.77 14.20
CA GLY A 124 -1.76 -20.53 13.06
C GLY A 124 -2.33 -19.68 11.91
N ARG A 125 -2.23 -18.35 11.96
CA ARG A 125 -2.81 -17.44 10.97
C ARG A 125 -1.76 -16.78 10.09
N ARG A 126 -2.20 -16.36 8.90
CA ARG A 126 -1.45 -15.46 8.02
C ARG A 126 -1.51 -14.03 8.53
N ALA A 127 -0.36 -13.37 8.60
CA ALA A 127 -0.27 -11.97 8.99
C ALA A 127 0.95 -11.27 8.37
N THR A 128 0.85 -9.95 8.23
CA THR A 128 1.96 -9.08 7.86
C THR A 128 2.35 -8.16 9.02
N VAL A 129 3.58 -7.66 9.02
CA VAL A 129 4.11 -6.69 9.98
C VAL A 129 5.07 -5.75 9.26
N THR A 130 5.45 -4.64 9.88
CA THR A 130 6.46 -3.75 9.29
C THR A 130 7.77 -4.46 8.99
N TRP A 131 8.30 -4.22 7.79
CA TRP A 131 9.53 -4.81 7.27
C TRP A 131 10.71 -4.63 8.24
N MET A 132 10.70 -3.54 9.02
CA MET A 132 11.74 -3.23 10.01
C MET A 132 11.92 -4.32 11.07
N ILE A 133 10.87 -5.09 11.38
CA ILE A 133 10.90 -6.14 12.41
C ILE A 133 10.45 -7.50 11.88
N ALA A 134 10.25 -7.66 10.56
CA ALA A 134 9.69 -8.86 9.96
C ALA A 134 10.51 -10.12 10.32
N ASN A 135 11.84 -10.07 10.18
CA ASN A 135 12.71 -11.21 10.51
C ASN A 135 12.64 -11.59 12.00
N TRP A 136 12.70 -10.60 12.90
CA TRP A 136 12.56 -10.83 14.32
C TRP A 136 11.18 -11.41 14.67
N PHE A 137 10.12 -10.87 14.07
CA PHE A 137 8.76 -11.32 14.28
C PHE A 137 8.57 -12.79 13.84
N ALA A 138 9.12 -13.19 12.68
CA ALA A 138 9.11 -14.59 12.24
C ALA A 138 9.75 -15.52 13.27
N SER A 139 10.93 -15.15 13.75
CA SER A 139 11.70 -15.97 14.70
C SER A 139 11.06 -16.02 16.09
N SER A 140 10.47 -14.91 16.55
CA SER A 140 9.82 -14.83 17.86
C SER A 140 8.41 -15.41 17.89
N PHE A 141 7.73 -15.47 16.75
CA PHE A 141 6.36 -15.98 16.63
C PHE A 141 6.24 -17.01 15.50
N PRO A 142 6.91 -18.19 15.61
CA PRO A 142 6.95 -19.20 14.54
C PRO A 142 5.59 -19.83 14.23
N ALA A 143 4.61 -19.68 15.12
CA ALA A 143 3.23 -20.10 14.88
C ALA A 143 2.49 -19.19 13.89
N VAL A 144 3.03 -18.02 13.55
CA VAL A 144 2.41 -17.06 12.62
C VAL A 144 2.96 -17.30 11.22
N GLN A 145 2.07 -17.45 10.25
CA GLN A 145 2.43 -17.61 8.83
C GLN A 145 2.68 -16.21 8.24
N MET A 146 3.95 -15.77 8.22
CA MET A 146 4.25 -14.43 7.72
C MET A 146 3.94 -14.31 6.22
N ALA A 147 3.18 -13.27 5.85
CA ALA A 147 2.85 -12.95 4.47
C ALA A 147 3.21 -11.49 4.19
N MET A 148 4.12 -11.27 3.22
CA MET A 148 4.64 -9.94 2.85
C MET A 148 4.26 -9.56 1.40
N GLU A 149 3.21 -10.18 0.87
CA GLU A 149 2.79 -10.10 -0.53
C GLU A 149 2.03 -8.80 -0.89
N GLY A 150 1.57 -8.03 0.11
CA GLY A 150 0.72 -6.86 -0.12
C GLY A 150 0.61 -5.91 1.08
N PRO A 151 -0.09 -4.78 0.91
CA PRO A 151 -0.22 -3.76 1.96
C PRO A 151 -1.05 -4.24 3.15
N VAL A 152 -1.98 -5.17 2.93
CA VAL A 152 -2.87 -5.75 3.93
C VAL A 152 -2.95 -7.26 3.74
N VAL A 153 -2.95 -7.99 4.84
CA VAL A 153 -3.22 -9.44 4.90
C VAL A 153 -4.48 -9.66 5.73
N VAL A 154 -5.45 -10.36 5.15
CA VAL A 154 -6.73 -10.71 5.78
C VAL A 154 -6.79 -12.23 5.94
N ASP A 155 -6.91 -12.71 7.18
CA ASP A 155 -7.09 -14.12 7.53
C ASP A 155 -8.25 -14.25 8.53
N GLY A 156 -9.43 -14.61 8.02
CA GLY A 156 -10.65 -14.74 8.82
C GLY A 156 -11.01 -13.44 9.53
N PRO A 157 -11.11 -13.43 10.88
CA PRO A 157 -11.43 -12.23 11.63
C PRO A 157 -10.21 -11.33 11.90
N VAL A 158 -9.03 -11.63 11.33
CA VAL A 158 -7.79 -10.89 11.61
C VAL A 158 -7.26 -10.17 10.38
N PHE A 159 -6.99 -8.88 10.54
CA PHE A 159 -6.58 -7.98 9.48
C PHE A 159 -5.28 -7.29 9.89
N THR A 160 -4.23 -7.39 9.08
CA THR A 160 -2.92 -6.81 9.43
C THR A 160 -2.35 -6.00 8.28
N ALA A 161 -1.68 -4.90 8.58
CA ALA A 161 -1.01 -4.05 7.59
C ALA A 161 0.40 -3.68 8.07
N GLY A 162 1.41 -3.86 7.20
CA GLY A 162 2.82 -3.69 7.58
C GLY A 162 3.36 -2.25 7.52
N ALA A 163 2.66 -1.32 6.86
CA ALA A 163 3.16 0.05 6.68
C ALA A 163 2.23 1.08 7.35
N PRO A 164 2.74 2.22 7.86
CA PRO A 164 1.88 3.29 8.35
C PRO A 164 0.92 3.81 7.28
N ALA A 165 1.39 3.90 6.03
CA ALA A 165 0.58 4.33 4.88
C ALA A 165 -0.53 3.33 4.51
N ALA A 166 -0.35 2.04 4.82
CA ALA A 166 -1.32 0.99 4.53
C ALA A 166 -2.52 0.98 5.49
N VAL A 167 -2.61 1.94 6.43
CA VAL A 167 -3.81 2.12 7.26
C VAL A 167 -5.04 2.42 6.40
N CYS A 168 -4.88 3.14 5.29
CA CYS A 168 -5.97 3.41 4.36
C CYS A 168 -6.50 2.12 3.75
N ASP A 169 -5.60 1.28 3.22
CA ASP A 169 -5.95 -0.03 2.65
C ASP A 169 -6.61 -0.93 3.71
N LEU A 170 -6.07 -0.94 4.93
CA LEU A 170 -6.62 -1.72 6.04
C LEU A 170 -8.05 -1.31 6.39
N VAL A 171 -8.34 -0.01 6.45
CA VAL A 171 -9.69 0.49 6.72
C VAL A 171 -10.62 0.22 5.53
N VAL A 172 -10.13 0.26 4.29
CA VAL A 172 -10.92 -0.16 3.11
C VAL A 172 -11.31 -1.64 3.21
N GLU A 173 -10.40 -2.53 3.64
CA GLU A 173 -10.74 -3.93 3.89
C GLU A 173 -11.78 -4.10 5.00
N LEU A 174 -11.72 -3.30 6.07
CA LEU A 174 -12.76 -3.29 7.11
C LEU A 174 -14.10 -2.80 6.56
N ILE A 175 -14.10 -1.76 5.72
CA ILE A 175 -15.31 -1.26 5.04
C ILE A 175 -15.88 -2.35 4.14
N ARG A 176 -15.05 -3.06 3.36
CA ARG A 176 -15.48 -4.19 2.54
C ARG A 176 -16.14 -5.27 3.36
N HIS A 177 -15.53 -5.62 4.50
CA HIS A 177 -16.05 -6.64 5.40
C HIS A 177 -17.43 -6.28 5.99
N PHE A 178 -17.62 -5.03 6.45
CA PHE A 178 -18.86 -4.64 7.15
C PHE A 178 -19.93 -4.02 6.25
N ALA A 179 -19.54 -3.36 5.16
CA ALA A 179 -20.42 -2.59 4.28
C ALA A 179 -20.52 -3.14 2.85
N GLY A 180 -19.73 -4.17 2.52
CA GLY A 180 -19.71 -4.82 1.22
C GLY A 180 -18.82 -4.14 0.17
N GLU A 181 -18.62 -4.83 -0.96
CA GLU A 181 -17.69 -4.42 -2.02
C GLU A 181 -18.03 -3.04 -2.62
N GLU A 182 -19.31 -2.77 -2.83
CA GLU A 182 -19.76 -1.50 -3.40
C GLU A 182 -19.33 -0.31 -2.54
N MET A 183 -19.47 -0.42 -1.22
CA MET A 183 -19.10 0.64 -0.29
C MET A 183 -17.59 0.77 -0.15
N ALA A 184 -16.85 -0.35 -0.21
CA ALA A 184 -15.40 -0.32 -0.26
C ALA A 184 -14.89 0.42 -1.50
N GLN A 185 -15.46 0.15 -2.67
CA GLN A 185 -15.09 0.81 -3.92
C GLN A 185 -15.34 2.32 -3.88
N ILE A 186 -16.43 2.77 -3.25
CA ILE A 186 -16.70 4.19 -3.00
C ILE A 186 -15.67 4.78 -2.05
N ALA A 187 -15.36 4.09 -0.95
CA ALA A 187 -14.37 4.55 0.00
C ALA A 187 -13.01 4.75 -0.70
N THR A 188 -12.55 3.76 -1.46
CA THR A 188 -11.33 3.86 -2.26
C THR A 188 -11.35 5.05 -3.22
N ASN A 189 -12.47 5.30 -3.90
CA ASN A 189 -12.61 6.40 -4.85
C ASN A 189 -12.77 7.79 -4.20
N GLY A 190 -13.42 7.88 -3.04
CA GLY A 190 -13.66 9.13 -2.32
C GLY A 190 -12.50 9.54 -1.41
N LEU A 191 -11.70 8.58 -0.93
CA LEU A 191 -10.50 8.80 -0.10
C LEU A 191 -9.23 9.02 -0.95
N LEU A 192 -9.27 8.67 -2.24
CA LEU A 192 -8.21 8.90 -3.23
C LEU A 192 -6.80 8.48 -2.81
N TYR A 193 -6.71 7.29 -2.25
CA TYR A 193 -5.43 6.57 -2.16
C TYR A 193 -5.19 5.78 -3.46
N HIS A 194 -4.83 6.50 -4.51
CA HIS A 194 -4.07 5.94 -5.64
C HIS A 194 -3.34 7.12 -6.31
N PRO A 195 -2.00 7.10 -6.45
CA PRO A 195 -1.26 8.18 -7.11
C PRO A 195 -1.78 8.49 -8.52
N MET A 196 -2.22 7.46 -9.25
CA MET A 196 -2.85 7.62 -10.58
C MET A 196 -4.28 8.17 -10.52
N ARG A 197 -5.00 8.01 -9.40
CA ARG A 197 -6.35 8.54 -9.25
C ARG A 197 -6.38 9.95 -8.69
N PHE A 198 -5.34 10.45 -8.02
CA PHE A 198 -5.26 11.88 -7.67
C PHE A 198 -5.22 12.77 -8.92
N GLU A 199 -4.63 12.28 -10.01
CA GLU A 199 -4.68 12.93 -11.33
C GLU A 199 -6.04 12.77 -12.04
N GLN A 200 -6.81 11.72 -11.72
CA GLN A 200 -8.12 11.42 -12.33
C GLN A 200 -9.33 11.87 -11.49
N SER A 201 -9.14 12.21 -10.21
CA SER A 201 -10.21 12.42 -9.23
C SER A 201 -10.95 13.73 -9.38
N GLY A 202 -10.38 14.69 -10.10
CA GLY A 202 -11.12 15.88 -10.47
C GLY A 202 -11.62 16.72 -9.30
N LEU A 203 -11.04 16.60 -8.10
CA LEU A 203 -11.24 17.50 -6.94
C LEU A 203 -10.73 18.90 -7.28
N ASN A 204 -11.47 19.57 -8.16
CA ASN A 204 -11.38 20.98 -8.46
C ASN A 204 -12.50 21.66 -7.68
N PHE A 205 -12.12 22.49 -6.71
CA PHE A 205 -13.01 23.40 -6.01
C PHE A 205 -13.81 24.25 -7.02
N PRO A 206 -15.15 24.30 -6.96
CA PRO A 206 -15.95 25.15 -7.83
C PRO A 206 -15.83 26.60 -7.34
N GLY A 207 -15.01 27.39 -8.04
CA GLY A 207 -14.80 28.81 -7.76
C GLY A 207 -13.52 29.39 -8.39
N ILE A 208 -12.52 28.55 -8.63
CA ILE A 208 -11.32 28.93 -9.41
C ILE A 208 -11.49 28.37 -10.81
N SER A 209 -11.93 29.22 -11.74
CA SER A 209 -11.98 28.93 -13.17
C SER A 209 -10.59 28.52 -13.67
N VAL A 210 -10.40 27.24 -14.04
CA VAL A 210 -9.29 26.83 -14.90
C VAL A 210 -9.85 26.14 -16.14
N LYS A 211 -9.76 26.82 -17.28
CA LYS A 211 -10.16 26.37 -18.62
C LYS A 211 -9.30 25.17 -19.14
N THR A 212 -8.98 24.15 -18.33
CA THR A 212 -7.97 23.14 -18.69
C THR A 212 -8.43 21.68 -18.67
N ARG A 213 -9.61 21.33 -18.12
CA ARG A 213 -10.11 19.93 -18.15
C ARG A 213 -10.34 19.38 -19.55
N ASP A 214 -10.37 20.25 -20.56
CA ASP A 214 -10.50 19.87 -21.97
C ASP A 214 -9.43 20.57 -22.83
N SER A 215 -8.23 20.76 -22.29
CA SER A 215 -7.10 21.26 -23.07
C SER A 215 -6.49 20.14 -23.91
N VAL A 216 -5.92 20.53 -25.06
CA VAL A 216 -5.16 19.63 -25.94
C VAL A 216 -4.05 18.89 -25.16
N VAL A 217 -3.40 19.58 -24.21
CA VAL A 217 -2.33 19.02 -23.37
C VAL A 217 -2.88 18.00 -22.38
N PHE A 218 -4.01 18.28 -21.73
CA PHE A 218 -4.64 17.35 -20.79
C PHE A 218 -5.03 16.03 -21.47
N ARG A 219 -5.72 16.09 -22.62
CA ARG A 219 -6.11 14.90 -23.37
C ARG A 219 -4.90 14.10 -23.85
N ALA A 220 -3.84 14.78 -24.30
CA ALA A 220 -2.59 14.13 -24.71
C ALA A 220 -1.89 13.43 -23.53
N LYS A 221 -1.76 14.08 -22.37
CA LYS A 221 -1.13 13.48 -21.17
C LYS A 221 -1.90 12.24 -20.70
N HIS A 222 -3.22 12.35 -20.62
CA HIS A 222 -4.08 11.24 -20.22
C HIS A 222 -3.94 10.04 -21.16
N TRP A 223 -3.97 10.28 -22.48
CA TRP A 223 -3.79 9.21 -23.47
C TRP A 223 -2.42 8.54 -23.36
N LEU A 224 -1.34 9.32 -23.20
CA LEU A 224 0.03 8.81 -23.05
C LEU A 224 0.22 7.94 -21.79
N GLN A 225 -0.44 8.29 -20.68
CA GLN A 225 -0.40 7.49 -19.44
C GLN A 225 -1.07 6.13 -19.61
N GLN A 226 -2.22 6.08 -20.28
CA GLN A 226 -2.95 4.83 -20.55
C GLN A 226 -2.22 3.94 -21.56
N HIS A 227 -1.44 4.53 -22.46
CA HIS A 227 -0.77 3.85 -23.57
C HIS A 227 0.74 3.80 -23.42
N ILE A 228 1.24 3.79 -22.18
CA ILE A 228 2.67 3.90 -21.86
C ILE A 228 3.53 2.82 -22.53
N GLN A 229 2.98 1.61 -22.74
CA GLN A 229 3.67 0.47 -23.35
C GLN A 229 3.65 0.50 -24.89
N THR A 230 2.76 1.29 -25.49
CA THR A 230 2.57 1.31 -26.95
C THR A 230 3.66 2.11 -27.67
N PRO A 231 4.04 1.76 -28.92
CA PRO A 231 4.93 2.59 -29.72
C PRO A 231 4.38 4.00 -29.92
N TYR A 232 5.23 5.02 -29.72
CA TYR A 232 4.84 6.42 -29.85
C TYR A 232 4.51 6.79 -31.30
N SER A 233 3.38 7.46 -31.51
CA SER A 233 3.04 8.15 -32.75
C SER A 233 2.44 9.51 -32.39
N LEU A 234 3.03 10.58 -32.93
CA LEU A 234 2.55 11.93 -32.69
C LEU A 234 1.13 12.10 -33.25
N GLU A 235 0.83 11.46 -34.38
CA GLU A 235 -0.47 11.48 -35.04
C GLU A 235 -1.55 10.86 -34.16
N ARG A 236 -1.26 9.71 -33.53
CA ARG A 236 -2.21 9.05 -32.61
C ARG A 236 -2.46 9.90 -31.36
N VAL A 237 -1.41 10.48 -30.78
CA VAL A 237 -1.54 11.36 -29.61
C VAL A 237 -2.33 12.63 -29.97
N ALA A 238 -2.07 13.21 -31.14
CA ALA A 238 -2.77 14.39 -31.63
C ALA A 238 -4.25 14.10 -31.91
N GLN A 239 -4.55 12.95 -32.52
CA GLN A 239 -5.91 12.49 -32.75
C GLN A 239 -6.66 12.27 -31.43
N ALA A 240 -6.05 11.59 -30.46
CA ALA A 240 -6.62 11.41 -29.12
C ALA A 240 -6.82 12.74 -28.39
N ALA A 241 -5.97 13.73 -28.67
CA ALA A 241 -6.06 15.08 -28.15
C ALA A 241 -6.95 16.02 -28.97
N THR A 242 -7.66 15.51 -29.98
CA THR A 242 -8.51 16.29 -30.91
C THR A 242 -7.81 17.53 -31.47
N ALA A 243 -6.54 17.37 -31.84
CA ALA A 243 -5.68 18.44 -32.31
C ALA A 243 -4.84 17.99 -33.52
N SER A 244 -4.34 18.96 -34.28
CA SER A 244 -3.27 18.68 -35.25
C SER A 244 -1.94 18.38 -34.52
N PRO A 245 -1.01 17.61 -35.12
CA PRO A 245 0.33 17.41 -34.58
C PRO A 245 1.06 18.71 -34.22
N ARG A 246 0.92 19.73 -35.09
CA ARG A 246 1.50 21.06 -34.88
C ARG A 246 0.90 21.78 -33.67
N THR A 247 -0.42 21.72 -33.55
CA THR A 247 -1.17 22.31 -32.42
C THR A 247 -0.78 21.63 -31.11
N LEU A 248 -0.69 20.30 -31.11
CA LEU A 248 -0.26 19.52 -29.96
C LEU A 248 1.15 19.91 -29.52
N LEU A 249 2.14 19.87 -30.42
CA LEU A 249 3.53 20.21 -30.08
C LEU A 249 3.67 21.61 -29.49
N ARG A 250 3.00 22.60 -30.10
CA ARG A 250 3.04 23.99 -29.63
C ARG A 250 2.47 24.10 -28.21
N HIS A 251 1.25 23.62 -27.99
CA HIS A 251 0.61 23.72 -26.67
C HIS A 251 1.33 22.91 -25.60
N PHE A 252 1.82 21.72 -25.94
CA PHE A 252 2.57 20.90 -24.99
C PHE A 252 3.87 21.59 -24.56
N LYS A 253 4.57 22.26 -25.50
CA LYS A 253 5.76 23.04 -25.19
C LYS A 253 5.44 24.29 -24.35
N GLU A 254 4.35 24.99 -24.65
CA GLU A 254 3.89 26.17 -23.90
C GLU A 254 3.51 25.83 -22.46
N VAL A 255 2.82 24.71 -22.24
CA VAL A 255 2.26 24.32 -20.93
C VAL A 255 3.26 23.52 -20.09
N GLU A 256 3.95 22.54 -20.68
CA GLU A 256 4.80 21.59 -19.95
C GLU A 256 6.30 21.87 -20.14
N GLY A 257 6.67 22.83 -21.00
CA GLY A 257 8.07 23.13 -21.30
C GLY A 257 8.81 22.05 -22.08
N MET A 258 8.13 20.98 -22.53
CA MET A 258 8.72 19.81 -23.19
C MET A 258 7.84 19.27 -24.32
N THR A 259 8.33 18.27 -25.07
CA THR A 259 7.52 17.61 -26.11
C THR A 259 6.69 16.47 -25.52
N PRO A 260 5.60 16.01 -26.18
CA PRO A 260 4.85 14.84 -25.75
C PRO A 260 5.70 13.56 -25.69
N LEU A 261 6.71 13.43 -26.56
CA LEU A 261 7.65 12.31 -26.56
C LEU A 261 8.57 12.35 -25.33
N ASP A 262 9.10 13.52 -24.99
CA ASP A 262 9.92 13.68 -23.77
C ASP A 262 9.11 13.36 -22.51
N TYR A 263 7.84 13.78 -22.48
CA TYR A 263 6.92 13.45 -21.40
C TYR A 263 6.68 11.94 -21.29
N LEU A 264 6.46 11.24 -22.42
CA LEU A 264 6.34 9.78 -22.43
C LEU A 264 7.63 9.11 -21.93
N HIS A 265 8.80 9.57 -22.36
CA HIS A 265 10.07 9.04 -21.86
C HIS A 265 10.22 9.22 -20.35
N ARG A 266 9.80 10.38 -19.80
CA ARG A 266 9.78 10.61 -18.35
C ARG A 266 8.86 9.63 -17.64
N LEU A 267 7.64 9.44 -18.13
CA LEU A 267 6.69 8.46 -17.56
C LEU A 267 7.29 7.05 -17.53
N ARG A 268 7.92 6.63 -18.63
CA ARG A 268 8.53 5.30 -18.75
C ARG A 268 9.75 5.13 -17.83
N VAL A 269 10.56 6.17 -17.66
CA VAL A 269 11.70 6.13 -16.72
C VAL A 269 11.20 6.03 -15.27
N GLU A 270 10.16 6.76 -14.89
CA GLU A 270 9.57 6.64 -13.54
C GLU A 270 9.00 5.24 -13.29
N ARG A 271 8.31 4.66 -14.27
CA ARG A 271 7.85 3.25 -14.19
C ARG A 271 9.03 2.27 -14.07
N ALA A 272 10.10 2.49 -14.82
CA ALA A 272 11.30 1.65 -14.73
C ALA A 272 11.96 1.76 -13.35
N LYS A 273 12.07 2.95 -12.76
CA LYS A 273 12.60 3.15 -11.40
C LYS A 273 11.81 2.32 -10.37
N GLN A 274 10.48 2.41 -10.42
CA GLN A 274 9.60 1.63 -9.55
C GLN A 274 9.86 0.13 -9.66
N LEU A 275 9.90 -0.42 -10.88
CA LEU A 275 10.18 -1.83 -11.11
C LEU A 275 11.58 -2.23 -10.61
N LEU A 276 12.61 -1.42 -10.88
CA LEU A 276 13.98 -1.67 -10.42
C LEU A 276 14.13 -1.60 -8.89
N GLU A 277 13.29 -0.82 -8.20
CA GLU A 277 13.31 -0.65 -6.74
C GLU A 277 12.63 -1.81 -6.00
N VAL A 278 11.52 -2.33 -6.55
CA VAL A 278 10.62 -3.26 -5.83
C VAL A 278 10.65 -4.71 -6.34
N THR A 279 11.31 -4.99 -7.46
CA THR A 279 11.33 -6.32 -8.08
C THR A 279 12.75 -6.79 -8.45
N LEU A 280 12.93 -8.11 -8.61
CA LEU A 280 14.17 -8.74 -9.08
C LEU A 280 14.10 -9.25 -10.52
N ILE A 281 13.01 -8.98 -11.25
CA ILE A 281 12.85 -9.37 -12.66
C ILE A 281 14.00 -8.86 -13.52
N ASP A 282 14.28 -9.52 -14.63
CA ASP A 282 15.41 -9.13 -15.46
C ASP A 282 15.20 -7.74 -16.13
N LEU A 283 16.27 -7.19 -16.70
CA LEU A 283 16.20 -5.87 -17.32
C LEU A 283 15.34 -5.87 -18.59
N THR A 284 15.23 -7.00 -19.27
CA THR A 284 14.46 -7.18 -20.50
C THR A 284 12.96 -7.10 -20.20
N GLU A 285 12.50 -7.77 -19.15
CA GLU A 285 11.14 -7.69 -18.65
C GLU A 285 10.80 -6.26 -18.17
N VAL A 286 11.71 -5.59 -17.45
CA VAL A 286 11.52 -4.18 -17.06
C VAL A 286 11.32 -3.29 -18.29
N MET A 287 12.08 -3.52 -19.35
CA MET A 287 11.96 -2.76 -20.60
C MET A 287 10.61 -3.00 -21.28
N GLU A 288 10.15 -4.25 -21.35
CA GLU A 288 8.86 -4.62 -21.92
C GLU A 288 7.71 -3.93 -21.18
N TYR A 289 7.70 -4.00 -19.84
CA TYR A 289 6.68 -3.31 -19.03
C TYR A 289 6.68 -1.78 -19.19
N CYS A 290 7.80 -1.21 -19.63
CA CYS A 290 7.95 0.21 -19.90
C CYS A 290 7.78 0.58 -21.38
N GLY A 291 7.49 -0.37 -22.26
CA GLY A 291 7.29 -0.12 -23.70
C GLY A 291 8.57 0.16 -24.49
N TYR A 292 9.71 -0.36 -24.03
CA TYR A 292 10.99 -0.30 -24.74
C TYR A 292 11.31 -1.65 -25.39
N GLN A 293 11.57 -1.61 -26.70
CA GLN A 293 12.01 -2.78 -27.48
C GLN A 293 13.55 -2.78 -27.71
N ASP A 294 14.19 -1.62 -27.51
CA ASP A 294 15.63 -1.42 -27.70
C ASP A 294 16.33 -1.15 -26.36
N ALA A 295 17.20 -2.08 -25.96
CA ALA A 295 17.96 -2.02 -24.72
C ALA A 295 18.99 -0.87 -24.69
N SER A 296 19.61 -0.57 -25.84
CA SER A 296 20.60 0.50 -25.96
C SER A 296 19.93 1.86 -25.81
N ALA A 297 18.78 2.05 -26.47
CA ALA A 297 17.98 3.26 -26.35
C ALA A 297 17.48 3.47 -24.91
N PHE A 298 16.96 2.42 -24.27
CA PHE A 298 16.48 2.49 -22.89
C PHE A 298 17.60 2.87 -21.91
N ARG A 299 18.76 2.18 -21.96
CA ARG A 299 19.89 2.47 -21.06
C ARG A 299 20.38 3.91 -21.19
N ARG A 300 20.44 4.43 -22.42
CA ARG A 300 20.85 5.81 -22.69
C ARG A 300 19.86 6.83 -22.13
N LEU A 301 18.55 6.62 -22.35
CA LEU A 301 17.49 7.48 -21.83
C LEU A 301 17.44 7.46 -20.31
N PHE A 302 17.50 6.27 -19.71
CA PHE A 302 17.49 6.09 -18.27
C PHE A 302 18.68 6.79 -17.61
N ARG A 303 19.89 6.62 -18.18
CA ARG A 303 21.09 7.31 -17.69
C ARG A 303 21.00 8.82 -17.82
N ARG A 304 20.45 9.32 -18.93
CA ARG A 304 20.23 10.77 -19.11
C ARG A 304 19.28 11.34 -18.06
N ALA A 305 18.25 10.59 -17.69
CA ALA A 305 17.24 11.04 -16.73
C ALA A 305 17.66 10.88 -15.26
N THR A 306 18.44 9.85 -14.93
CA THR A 306 18.78 9.49 -13.53
C THR A 306 20.24 9.69 -13.16
N GLY A 307 21.11 9.98 -14.12
CA GLY A 307 22.56 10.09 -13.93
C GLY A 307 23.31 8.76 -13.84
N VAL A 308 22.62 7.61 -13.77
CA VAL A 308 23.22 6.29 -13.57
C VAL A 308 22.62 5.23 -14.50
N THR A 309 23.28 4.07 -14.63
CA THR A 309 22.70 2.94 -15.41
C THR A 309 21.52 2.29 -14.67
N PRO A 310 20.57 1.63 -15.36
CA PRO A 310 19.51 0.86 -14.71
C PRO A 310 20.05 -0.16 -13.69
N SER A 311 21.12 -0.89 -14.01
CA SER A 311 21.76 -1.86 -13.11
C SER A 311 22.40 -1.20 -11.89
N GLU A 312 22.99 -0.02 -12.06
CA GLU A 312 23.52 0.78 -10.96
C GLU A 312 22.43 1.40 -10.09
N TYR A 313 21.37 1.89 -10.71
CA TYR A 313 20.18 2.39 -10.04
C TYR A 313 19.56 1.29 -9.17
N ARG A 314 19.36 0.10 -9.75
CA ARG A 314 18.97 -1.12 -9.03
C ARG A 314 19.90 -1.40 -7.86
N ARG A 315 21.21 -1.46 -8.08
CA ARG A 315 22.18 -1.69 -6.99
C ARG A 315 22.07 -0.68 -5.83
N ARG A 316 21.75 0.59 -6.11
CA ARG A 316 21.66 1.69 -5.14
C ARG A 316 20.31 1.77 -4.42
N TYR A 317 19.22 1.47 -5.13
CA TYR A 317 17.85 1.77 -4.68
C TYR A 317 16.92 0.55 -4.65
N THR A 318 17.32 -0.60 -5.18
CA THR A 318 16.64 -1.86 -4.83
C THR A 318 16.66 -1.96 -3.33
N MET A 319 15.49 -2.25 -2.76
CA MET A 319 15.36 -2.65 -1.36
C MET A 319 16.12 -3.96 -1.14
N ARG A 320 17.45 -3.86 -1.05
CA ARG A 320 18.32 -4.93 -0.54
C ARG A 320 18.20 -4.86 0.97
N VAL A 321 17.54 -5.84 1.56
CA VAL A 321 17.94 -6.26 2.90
C VAL A 321 19.40 -6.66 2.75
N SER A 322 20.29 -5.87 3.34
CA SER A 322 21.72 -6.14 3.28
C SER A 322 21.98 -7.51 3.91
N SER A 323 22.40 -8.49 3.11
CA SER A 323 22.94 -9.77 3.57
C SER A 323 24.19 -9.61 4.45
N ARG A 324 24.68 -8.37 4.61
CA ARG A 324 25.79 -8.00 5.49
C ARG A 324 25.38 -7.79 6.95
N TRP A 325 24.09 -7.83 7.27
CA TRP A 325 23.58 -7.77 8.64
C TRP A 325 23.26 -9.16 9.23
N TRP A 326 23.64 -10.27 8.57
CA TRP A 326 23.30 -11.64 9.01
C TRP A 326 24.45 -12.66 8.97
N ARG A 327 25.71 -12.24 8.97
CA ARG A 327 26.82 -13.19 9.25
C ARG A 327 27.17 -13.14 10.72
N ALA A 328 26.51 -14.01 11.51
CA ALA A 328 27.22 -14.71 12.56
C ALA A 328 28.10 -15.76 11.86
N ASP A 329 29.35 -15.85 12.28
CA ASP A 329 30.36 -16.77 11.75
C ASP A 329 29.85 -18.21 11.70
N GLU A 330 29.72 -18.83 10.52
CA GLU A 330 29.89 -20.28 10.37
C GLU A 330 30.46 -20.63 8.96
N PRO A 331 31.48 -21.52 8.88
CA PRO A 331 32.04 -22.01 7.62
C PRO A 331 31.28 -23.26 7.11
N GLY A 332 31.00 -23.33 5.80
CA GLY A 332 30.50 -24.56 5.15
C GLY A 332 29.25 -24.44 4.26
N ALA A 333 29.02 -23.29 3.61
CA ALA A 333 27.77 -23.03 2.89
C ALA A 333 27.70 -23.59 1.44
N ASP A 334 28.72 -24.27 0.93
CA ASP A 334 28.73 -24.74 -0.46
C ASP A 334 27.97 -26.06 -0.68
N GLU A 335 27.77 -26.88 0.35
CA GLU A 335 27.13 -28.20 0.18
C GLU A 335 25.59 -28.19 0.17
N ARG A 336 24.94 -27.09 0.58
CA ARG A 336 23.46 -27.03 0.73
C ARG A 336 22.70 -26.52 -0.50
N ALA A 337 23.39 -26.04 -1.53
CA ALA A 337 22.75 -25.56 -2.75
C ALA A 337 22.23 -26.73 -3.62
N ASP A 338 22.98 -27.83 -3.67
CA ASP A 338 22.67 -29.00 -4.50
C ASP A 338 21.48 -29.81 -3.95
N ASP A 339 21.30 -29.84 -2.63
CA ASP A 339 20.16 -30.51 -2.00
C ASP A 339 18.83 -29.77 -2.21
N LEU A 340 18.87 -28.44 -2.40
CA LEU A 340 17.69 -27.64 -2.70
C LEU A 340 17.16 -27.93 -4.12
N ILE A 341 18.06 -28.21 -5.06
CA ILE A 341 17.74 -28.56 -6.46
C ILE A 341 17.00 -29.91 -6.53
N LYS A 342 17.42 -30.90 -5.72
CA LYS A 342 16.76 -32.22 -5.65
C LYS A 342 15.36 -32.17 -5.05
N SER A 343 15.09 -31.24 -4.12
CA SER A 343 13.77 -31.13 -3.45
C SER A 343 12.65 -30.59 -4.36
N LEU A 344 13.01 -30.01 -5.52
CA LEU A 344 12.08 -29.41 -6.48
C LEU A 344 11.71 -30.34 -7.66
N GLY A 345 12.19 -31.58 -7.67
CA GLY A 345 11.77 -32.59 -8.65
C GLY A 345 12.23 -32.34 -10.09
N ILE A 346 13.34 -31.62 -10.28
CA ILE A 346 13.96 -31.40 -11.59
C ILE A 346 15.22 -32.27 -11.65
N GLU A 347 15.09 -33.48 -12.19
CA GLU A 347 16.27 -34.24 -12.64
C GLU A 347 16.69 -33.79 -14.05
N PRO A 348 17.99 -33.87 -14.39
CA PRO A 348 18.48 -33.48 -15.69
C PRO A 348 18.09 -34.55 -16.72
N ASP A 349 17.58 -34.12 -17.86
CA ASP A 349 17.48 -34.99 -19.03
C ASP A 349 18.89 -35.16 -19.59
N ASP A 350 19.53 -36.26 -19.20
CA ASP A 350 20.78 -36.76 -19.75
C ASP A 350 20.50 -37.26 -21.19
N ASN A 351 20.66 -36.37 -22.17
CA ASN A 351 21.15 -36.76 -23.49
C ASN A 351 21.60 -35.55 -24.32
N ALA A 352 22.88 -35.19 -24.17
CA ALA A 352 23.66 -34.79 -25.32
C ALA A 352 24.21 -36.06 -25.98
N GLY A 353 23.85 -36.30 -27.25
CA GLY A 353 24.36 -37.45 -27.98
C GLY A 353 24.04 -37.45 -29.46
N HIS A 354 24.77 -36.60 -30.20
CA HIS A 354 25.11 -36.58 -31.65
C HIS A 354 24.58 -35.38 -32.44
#